data_AF-A0A8J7TWJ5-F1
#
_entry.id   AF-A0A8J7TWJ5-F1
#
_cell.length_a   1.000
_cell.length_b   1.000
_cell.length_c   1.000
_cell.angle_alpha   90.00
_cell.angle_beta   90.00
_cell.angle_gamma   90.00
#
_symmetry.space_group_name_H-M   'P 1'
#
loop_
_entity.id
_entity.type
_entity.pdbx_description
1 polymer ?
#
loop_
_entity_poly.entity_id
_entity_poly.type
_entity_poly.pdbx_seq_one_letter_code
_entity_poly.pdbx_strand_id
1 'polypeptide(L)'
;MLRALLTFGIGGVILGALFAYHGFKERDVAAGSTQAPETISLGNLIARGPDGNANIVLTDYVAIQPPVVQRGRRNRYSGTWVAVVPKDASAPDGGAAVPKAFVYSTKARSPEEAYQRLSNPQLPGLVTNKIMTPNGDATDELQEKFPRADFATCIFIHEGREPSSEAMSALLIYGGIGAVVVGLGLLGLALVVWRKRSAEGTTGRPGRGKGLYPRGEVEDEDDRPRKRRASARDDEDDDLPRRKRRPVARDEDDDRPRRKYRDDEDDDRPRRRPRRDRDD
;
A
#
# COMPACT_ATOMS: atom_id res chain seq x y z
N MET A 1 15.55 6.19 28.73
CA MET A 1 16.07 4.83 28.51
C MET A 1 14.97 3.81 28.20
N LEU A 2 14.06 3.46 29.13
CA LEU A 2 13.03 2.43 28.89
C LEU A 2 12.19 2.67 27.62
N ARG A 3 11.70 3.90 27.41
CA ARG A 3 10.94 4.26 26.20
C ARG A 3 11.75 4.00 24.91
N ALA A 4 13.03 4.37 24.91
CA ALA A 4 13.90 4.14 23.75
C ALA A 4 14.09 2.64 23.47
N LEU A 5 14.35 1.82 24.50
CA LEU A 5 14.48 0.37 24.34
C LEU A 5 13.20 -0.26 23.76
N LEU A 6 12.03 0.18 24.22
CA LEU A 6 10.75 -0.28 23.65
C LEU A 6 10.57 0.18 22.21
N THR A 7 10.81 1.45 21.90
CA THR A 7 10.67 1.98 20.54
C THR A 7 11.59 1.27 19.56
N PHE A 8 12.88 1.13 19.88
CA PHE A 8 13.84 0.43 19.02
C PHE A 8 13.57 -1.08 18.96
N GLY A 9 13.14 -1.69 20.07
CA GLY A 9 12.77 -3.10 20.11
C GLY A 9 11.58 -3.42 19.18
N ILE A 10 10.47 -2.70 19.34
CA ILE A 10 9.27 -2.87 18.49
C ILE A 10 9.60 -2.53 17.03
N GLY A 11 10.26 -1.39 16.79
CA GLY A 11 10.63 -0.96 15.45
C GLY A 11 11.53 -1.96 14.73
N GLY A 12 12.53 -2.52 15.43
CA GLY A 12 13.43 -3.54 14.88
C GLY A 12 12.71 -4.83 14.50
N VAL A 13 11.76 -5.29 15.32
CA VAL A 13 10.95 -6.48 15.00
C VAL A 13 10.07 -6.25 13.77
N ILE A 14 9.36 -5.12 13.70
CA ILE A 14 8.47 -4.82 12.57
C ILE A 14 9.27 -4.65 11.27
N LEU A 15 10.32 -3.82 11.29
CA LEU A 15 11.14 -3.57 10.11
C LEU A 15 11.88 -4.83 9.66
N GLY A 16 12.40 -5.62 10.60
CA GLY A 16 13.07 -6.89 10.32
C GLY A 16 12.13 -7.92 9.67
N ALA A 17 10.90 -8.03 10.17
CA ALA A 17 9.89 -8.91 9.57
C ALA A 17 9.51 -8.47 8.15
N LEU A 18 9.37 -7.17 7.90
CA LEU A 18 9.11 -6.63 6.56
C LEU A 18 10.26 -6.92 5.59
N PHE A 19 11.52 -6.73 6.01
CA PHE A 19 12.68 -7.05 5.19
C PHE A 19 12.80 -8.54 4.91
N ALA A 20 12.57 -9.40 5.89
CA ALA A 20 12.56 -10.83 5.68
C ALA A 20 11.46 -11.23 4.67
N TYR A 21 10.25 -10.71 4.83
CA TYR A 21 9.12 -10.97 3.92
C TYR A 21 9.44 -10.54 2.47
N HIS A 22 9.95 -9.32 2.28
CA HIS A 22 10.36 -8.85 0.95
C HIS A 22 11.53 -9.67 0.39
N GLY A 23 12.50 -10.04 1.23
CA GLY A 23 13.63 -10.87 0.82
C GLY A 23 13.21 -12.25 0.35
N PHE A 24 12.23 -12.89 1.02
CA PHE A 24 11.68 -14.17 0.56
C PHE A 24 10.96 -14.03 -0.79
N LYS A 25 10.16 -12.98 -0.97
CA LYS A 25 9.52 -12.70 -2.26
C LYS A 25 10.53 -12.52 -3.38
N GLU A 26 11.57 -11.72 -3.16
CA GLU A 26 12.65 -11.51 -4.15
C GLU A 26 13.45 -12.79 -4.41
N ARG A 27 13.67 -13.62 -3.38
CA ARG A 27 14.32 -14.93 -3.53
C ARG A 27 13.53 -15.87 -4.41
N ASP A 28 12.20 -15.90 -4.32
CA ASP A 28 11.38 -16.76 -5.19
C ASP A 28 11.48 -16.33 -6.66
N VAL A 29 11.66 -15.03 -6.91
CA VAL A 29 11.94 -14.49 -8.25
C VAL A 29 13.30 -14.91 -8.74
N ALA A 30 14.32 -14.71 -7.90
CA ALA A 30 15.70 -15.01 -8.22
C ALA A 30 15.93 -16.51 -8.44
N ALA A 31 15.25 -17.37 -7.68
CA ALA A 31 15.34 -18.82 -7.82
C ALA A 31 14.83 -19.32 -9.19
N GLY A 32 13.90 -18.60 -9.81
CA GLY A 32 13.39 -18.88 -11.16
C GLY A 32 14.11 -18.12 -12.28
N SER A 33 15.20 -17.40 -11.97
CA SER A 33 15.83 -16.49 -12.93
C SER A 33 17.35 -16.68 -12.96
N THR A 34 17.93 -16.74 -14.16
CA THR A 34 19.37 -16.60 -14.31
C THR A 34 19.76 -15.12 -14.45
N GLN A 35 20.99 -14.79 -14.06
CA GLN A 35 21.54 -13.43 -14.20
C GLN A 35 21.68 -13.04 -15.68
N ALA A 36 22.10 -13.98 -16.52
CA ALA A 36 22.11 -13.77 -17.97
C ALA A 36 20.66 -13.82 -18.50
N PRO A 37 20.21 -12.79 -19.22
CA PRO A 37 18.88 -12.80 -19.82
C PRO A 37 18.81 -13.79 -20.99
N GLU A 38 17.68 -14.48 -21.12
CA GLU A 38 17.39 -15.38 -22.25
C GLU A 38 16.62 -14.64 -23.36
N THR A 39 17.16 -14.63 -24.57
CA THR A 39 16.42 -14.10 -25.73
C THR A 39 15.37 -15.12 -26.18
N ILE A 40 14.10 -14.76 -26.11
CA ILE A 40 12.98 -15.65 -26.45
C ILE A 40 11.89 -14.91 -27.23
N SER A 41 11.37 -15.54 -28.28
CA SER A 41 10.21 -15.01 -29.01
C SER A 41 8.94 -15.14 -28.19
N LEU A 42 7.99 -14.22 -28.38
CA LEU A 42 6.72 -14.26 -27.64
C LEU A 42 5.93 -15.56 -27.88
N GLY A 43 5.98 -16.10 -29.10
CA GLY A 43 5.37 -17.39 -29.42
C GLY A 43 5.95 -18.54 -28.58
N ASN A 44 7.28 -18.61 -28.48
CA ASN A 44 7.96 -19.63 -27.67
C ASN A 44 7.71 -19.44 -26.18
N LEU A 45 7.67 -18.19 -25.70
CA LEU A 45 7.34 -17.89 -24.30
C LEU A 45 5.92 -18.34 -23.94
N ILE A 46 4.94 -18.10 -24.82
CA ILE A 46 3.56 -18.57 -24.63
C ILE A 46 3.48 -20.09 -24.62
N ALA A 47 4.19 -20.78 -25.52
CA ALA A 47 4.20 -22.23 -25.59
C ALA A 47 4.86 -22.87 -24.35
N ARG A 48 5.94 -22.24 -23.85
CA ARG A 48 6.66 -22.65 -22.63
C ARG A 48 5.86 -22.35 -21.35
N GLY A 49 5.05 -21.29 -21.36
CA GLY A 49 4.39 -20.77 -20.18
C GLY A 49 5.32 -19.93 -19.29
N PRO A 50 4.95 -19.69 -18.02
CA PRO A 50 5.73 -18.88 -17.09
C PRO A 50 6.97 -19.59 -16.53
N ASP A 51 7.18 -20.87 -16.87
CA ASP A 51 8.32 -21.66 -16.44
C ASP A 51 9.58 -21.33 -17.27
N GLY A 52 10.75 -21.74 -16.75
CA GLY A 52 12.05 -21.44 -17.34
C GLY A 52 12.71 -20.20 -16.74
N ASN A 53 13.64 -19.58 -17.46
CA ASN A 53 14.30 -18.37 -17.01
C ASN A 53 13.32 -17.19 -17.09
N ALA A 54 13.05 -16.55 -15.95
CA ALA A 54 12.19 -15.38 -15.88
C ALA A 54 12.81 -14.12 -16.48
N ASN A 55 14.15 -13.98 -16.46
CA ASN A 55 14.85 -12.82 -17.02
C ASN A 55 15.05 -13.02 -18.53
N ILE A 56 14.28 -12.27 -19.32
CA ILE A 56 14.19 -12.47 -20.76
C ILE A 56 14.47 -11.20 -21.56
N VAL A 57 14.87 -11.38 -22.80
CA VAL A 57 14.76 -10.38 -23.86
C VAL A 57 13.69 -10.87 -24.83
N LEU A 58 12.51 -10.26 -24.75
CA LEU A 58 11.36 -10.64 -25.56
C LEU A 58 11.53 -10.14 -27.00
N THR A 59 11.31 -11.04 -27.97
CA THR A 59 11.32 -10.74 -29.42
C THR A 59 10.01 -11.14 -30.10
N ASP A 60 9.85 -10.73 -31.36
CA ASP A 60 8.76 -11.18 -32.24
C ASP A 60 7.35 -10.97 -31.68
N TYR A 61 7.13 -9.76 -31.15
CA TYR A 61 5.86 -9.36 -30.57
C TYR A 61 5.29 -8.11 -31.25
N VAL A 62 3.98 -7.92 -31.12
CA VAL A 62 3.25 -6.72 -31.56
C VAL A 62 2.35 -6.28 -30.40
N ALA A 63 2.42 -4.99 -30.05
CA ALA A 63 1.55 -4.41 -29.03
C ALA A 63 0.16 -4.08 -29.58
N ILE A 64 -0.88 -4.44 -28.83
CA ILE A 64 -2.29 -4.20 -29.17
C ILE A 64 -2.80 -2.94 -28.45
N GLN A 65 -3.60 -2.13 -29.14
CA GLN A 65 -4.33 -0.98 -28.58
C GLN A 65 -5.77 -1.35 -28.18
N PRO A 66 -6.35 -0.70 -27.14
CA PRO A 66 -5.77 0.34 -26.27
C PRO A 66 -5.02 -0.24 -25.04
N PRO A 67 -4.16 0.56 -24.38
CA PRO A 67 -3.45 0.16 -23.16
C PRO A 67 -4.36 0.33 -21.93
N VAL A 68 -3.99 -0.26 -20.80
CA VAL A 68 -4.67 -0.10 -19.50
C VAL A 68 -3.76 0.61 -18.51
N VAL A 69 -4.22 1.70 -17.91
CA VAL A 69 -3.40 2.50 -16.99
C VAL A 69 -3.58 2.01 -15.56
N GLN A 70 -2.50 1.57 -14.94
CA GLN A 70 -2.50 1.27 -13.52
C GLN A 70 -2.33 2.56 -12.71
N ARG A 71 -3.34 2.86 -11.88
CA ARG A 71 -3.32 4.01 -10.98
C ARG A 71 -2.98 3.55 -9.55
N GLY A 72 -2.04 4.25 -8.95
CA GLY A 72 -1.63 4.05 -7.56
C GLY A 72 -2.47 4.88 -6.58
N ARG A 73 -1.94 5.04 -5.36
CA ARG A 73 -2.59 5.85 -4.32
C ARG A 73 -2.80 7.30 -4.79
N ARG A 74 -3.96 7.86 -4.47
CA ARG A 74 -4.38 9.22 -4.88
C ARG A 74 -4.45 9.41 -6.40
N ASN A 75 -4.85 8.36 -7.13
CA ASN A 75 -5.04 8.40 -8.58
C ASN A 75 -3.76 8.79 -9.36
N ARG A 76 -2.57 8.60 -8.77
CA ARG A 76 -1.29 8.88 -9.44
C ARG A 76 -0.99 7.77 -10.43
N TYR A 77 -0.46 8.13 -11.60
CA TYR A 77 0.04 7.16 -12.56
C TYR A 77 1.11 6.27 -11.90
N SER A 78 0.93 4.95 -11.96
CA SER A 78 1.85 3.96 -11.40
C SER A 78 2.52 3.11 -12.47
N GLY A 79 1.88 2.96 -13.63
CA GLY A 79 2.38 2.21 -14.77
C GLY A 79 1.28 1.95 -15.79
N THR A 80 1.62 1.26 -16.87
CA THR A 80 0.67 0.90 -17.93
C THR A 80 0.85 -0.57 -18.31
N TRP A 81 -0.28 -1.27 -18.44
CA TRP A 81 -0.38 -2.61 -18.99
C TRP A 81 -0.68 -2.52 -20.48
N VAL A 82 0.08 -3.25 -21.29
CA VAL A 82 -0.09 -3.31 -22.74
C VAL A 82 -0.18 -4.77 -23.16
N ALA A 83 -1.26 -5.12 -23.83
CA ALA A 83 -1.45 -6.45 -24.41
C ALA A 83 -0.46 -6.65 -25.56
N VAL A 84 0.17 -7.82 -25.63
CA VAL A 84 1.09 -8.19 -26.72
C VAL A 84 0.72 -9.54 -27.33
N VAL A 85 0.88 -9.66 -28.64
CA VAL A 85 0.67 -10.91 -29.41
C VAL A 85 1.88 -11.26 -30.25
N PRO A 86 2.11 -12.54 -30.58
CA PRO A 86 3.18 -12.93 -31.49
C PRO A 86 3.03 -12.22 -32.84
N LYS A 87 4.15 -11.79 -33.43
CA LYS A 87 4.16 -11.03 -34.70
C LYS A 87 3.56 -11.82 -35.87
N ASP A 88 3.66 -13.13 -35.82
CA ASP A 88 3.14 -14.12 -36.77
C ASP A 88 1.70 -14.57 -36.44
N ALA A 89 1.14 -14.17 -35.29
CA ALA A 89 -0.24 -14.47 -34.93
C ALA A 89 -1.22 -13.55 -35.68
N SER A 90 -1.33 -13.75 -36.99
CA SER A 90 -2.47 -13.25 -37.76
C SER A 90 -3.68 -14.09 -37.37
N ALA A 91 -4.77 -13.45 -36.96
CA ALA A 91 -6.01 -14.19 -36.70
C ALA A 91 -6.48 -14.84 -38.00
N PRO A 92 -6.66 -16.18 -38.02
CA PRO A 92 -7.02 -16.90 -39.25
C PRO A 92 -8.33 -16.40 -39.87
N ASP A 93 -9.22 -15.84 -39.06
CA ASP A 93 -10.55 -15.38 -39.48
C ASP A 93 -10.67 -13.84 -39.57
N GLY A 94 -9.55 -13.11 -39.55
CA GLY A 94 -9.56 -11.63 -39.52
C GLY A 94 -10.11 -11.03 -38.21
N GLY A 95 -10.36 -11.86 -37.19
CA GLY A 95 -10.76 -11.40 -35.86
C GLY A 95 -9.62 -10.73 -35.08
N ALA A 96 -9.95 -10.03 -33.99
CA ALA A 96 -8.92 -9.53 -33.08
C ALA A 96 -8.19 -10.71 -32.42
N ALA A 97 -6.85 -10.71 -32.48
CA ALA A 97 -6.03 -11.71 -31.81
C ALA A 97 -6.26 -11.65 -30.29
N VAL A 98 -6.46 -12.80 -29.65
CA VAL A 98 -6.64 -12.87 -28.19
C VAL A 98 -5.27 -12.79 -27.53
N PRO A 99 -4.99 -11.75 -26.71
CA PRO A 99 -3.70 -11.62 -26.06
C PRO A 99 -3.53 -12.73 -25.01
N LYS A 100 -2.36 -13.38 -25.03
CA LYS A 100 -1.92 -14.36 -24.03
C LYS A 100 -0.80 -13.83 -23.15
N ALA A 101 -0.35 -12.61 -23.40
CA ALA A 101 0.68 -11.95 -22.62
C ALA A 101 0.41 -10.45 -22.49
N PHE A 102 0.81 -9.91 -21.34
CA PHE A 102 0.69 -8.49 -21.03
C PHE A 102 2.04 -7.98 -20.52
N VAL A 103 2.47 -6.85 -21.05
CA VAL A 103 3.66 -6.14 -20.59
C VAL A 103 3.24 -5.00 -19.66
N TYR A 104 3.83 -4.95 -18.48
CA TYR A 104 3.72 -3.82 -17.56
C TYR A 104 4.95 -2.92 -17.65
N SER A 105 4.73 -1.64 -17.93
CA SER A 105 5.78 -0.62 -17.92
C SER A 105 5.59 0.36 -16.78
N THR A 106 6.59 0.42 -15.89
CA THR A 106 6.70 1.48 -14.86
C THR A 106 7.59 2.64 -15.31
N LYS A 107 8.36 2.46 -16.39
CA LYS A 107 9.30 3.47 -16.90
C LYS A 107 8.60 4.52 -17.75
N ALA A 108 7.54 4.13 -18.48
CA ALA A 108 6.70 5.06 -19.22
C ALA A 108 5.90 5.94 -18.27
N ARG A 109 5.83 7.26 -18.54
CA ARG A 109 5.04 8.24 -17.77
C ARG A 109 3.66 8.49 -18.37
N SER A 110 3.43 8.00 -19.59
CA SER A 110 2.13 8.03 -20.26
C SER A 110 1.89 6.72 -21.02
N PRO A 111 0.62 6.44 -21.40
CA PRO A 111 0.30 5.25 -22.19
C PRO A 111 0.97 5.25 -23.57
N GLU A 112 1.12 6.42 -24.19
CA GLU A 112 1.77 6.59 -25.50
C GLU A 112 3.27 6.30 -25.41
N GLU A 113 3.93 6.73 -24.34
CA GLU A 113 5.33 6.41 -24.08
C GLU A 113 5.52 4.89 -23.90
N ALA A 114 4.57 4.21 -23.24
CA ALA A 114 4.62 2.75 -23.10
C ALA A 114 4.59 2.05 -24.48
N TYR A 115 3.75 2.52 -25.41
CA TYR A 115 3.77 2.00 -26.79
C TYR A 115 5.07 2.29 -27.52
N GLN A 116 5.58 3.52 -27.43
CA GLN A 116 6.84 3.87 -28.09
C GLN A 116 7.99 2.96 -27.62
N ARG A 117 8.01 2.62 -26.33
CA ARG A 117 9.00 1.69 -25.77
C ARG A 117 8.80 0.26 -26.27
N LEU A 118 7.55 -0.18 -26.44
CA LEU A 118 7.17 -1.47 -27.01
C LEU A 118 7.35 -1.57 -28.53
N SER A 119 7.64 -0.46 -29.22
CA SER A 119 8.05 -0.49 -30.62
C SER A 119 9.47 -1.02 -30.82
N ASN A 120 10.26 -1.17 -29.75
CA ASN A 120 11.59 -1.76 -29.83
C ASN A 120 11.50 -3.26 -30.11
N PRO A 121 12.23 -3.81 -31.10
CA PRO A 121 12.13 -5.22 -31.48
C PRO A 121 12.63 -6.18 -30.38
N GLN A 122 13.42 -5.67 -29.43
CA GLN A 122 13.93 -6.39 -28.29
C GLN A 122 13.51 -5.67 -27.02
N LEU A 123 12.81 -6.39 -26.14
CA LEU A 123 12.30 -5.84 -24.90
C LEU A 123 12.88 -6.60 -23.72
N PRO A 124 13.85 -6.03 -22.99
CA PRO A 124 14.31 -6.64 -21.75
C PRO A 124 13.18 -6.60 -20.72
N GLY A 125 12.91 -7.71 -20.06
CA GLY A 125 11.86 -7.82 -19.07
C GLY A 125 11.95 -9.05 -18.20
N LEU A 126 11.12 -9.06 -17.16
CA LEU A 126 11.04 -10.15 -16.21
C LEU A 126 9.65 -10.77 -16.24
N VAL A 127 9.54 -12.08 -16.40
CA VAL A 127 8.27 -12.80 -16.25
C VAL A 127 7.88 -12.81 -14.78
N THR A 128 6.71 -12.25 -14.45
CA THR A 128 6.30 -11.92 -13.07
C THR A 128 5.00 -12.57 -12.61
N ASN A 129 4.52 -13.61 -13.30
CA ASN A 129 3.28 -14.33 -12.96
C ASN A 129 3.14 -14.69 -11.47
N LYS A 130 4.24 -15.01 -10.77
CA LYS A 130 4.23 -15.38 -9.35
C LYS A 130 4.26 -14.20 -8.37
N ILE A 131 4.63 -13.02 -8.84
CA ILE A 131 5.02 -11.87 -7.98
C ILE A 131 4.08 -10.70 -8.16
N MET A 132 3.66 -10.47 -9.41
CA MET A 132 2.89 -9.32 -9.81
C MET A 132 1.77 -9.76 -10.73
N THR A 133 0.57 -9.73 -10.18
CA THR A 133 -0.67 -9.72 -10.94
C THR A 133 -1.19 -8.29 -11.02
N PRO A 134 -1.96 -7.93 -12.06
CA PRO A 134 -2.68 -6.66 -12.07
C PRO A 134 -3.52 -6.52 -10.79
N ASN A 135 -3.64 -5.30 -10.26
CA ASN A 135 -4.55 -5.04 -9.15
C ASN A 135 -6.01 -5.12 -9.61
N GLY A 136 -6.97 -5.16 -8.68
CA GLY A 136 -8.41 -5.28 -8.99
C GLY A 136 -8.86 -4.31 -10.09
N ASP A 137 -8.63 -3.00 -9.90
CA ASP A 137 -9.01 -1.97 -10.87
C ASP A 137 -8.43 -2.19 -12.28
N ALA A 138 -7.14 -2.54 -12.38
CA ALA A 138 -6.51 -2.80 -13.68
C ALA A 138 -6.98 -4.13 -14.27
N THR A 139 -7.28 -5.14 -13.45
CA THR A 139 -7.82 -6.42 -13.89
C THR A 139 -9.21 -6.23 -14.48
N ASP A 140 -10.06 -5.43 -13.84
CA ASP A 140 -11.41 -5.12 -14.30
C ASP A 140 -11.36 -4.39 -15.66
N GLU A 141 -10.49 -3.37 -15.79
CA GLU A 141 -10.31 -2.64 -17.05
C GLU A 141 -9.71 -3.52 -18.17
N LEU A 142 -8.77 -4.40 -17.82
CA LEU A 142 -8.21 -5.38 -18.76
C LEU A 142 -9.28 -6.39 -19.21
N GLN A 143 -10.13 -6.86 -18.30
CA GLN A 143 -11.22 -7.79 -18.60
C GLN A 143 -12.30 -7.15 -19.46
N GLU A 144 -12.60 -5.86 -19.24
CA GLU A 144 -13.52 -5.08 -20.08
C GLU A 144 -12.98 -4.94 -21.52
N LYS A 145 -11.69 -4.61 -21.68
CA LYS A 145 -11.06 -4.43 -22.99
C LYS A 145 -10.76 -5.73 -23.72
N PHE A 146 -10.43 -6.79 -22.98
CA PHE A 146 -10.04 -8.09 -23.52
C PHE A 146 -10.89 -9.22 -22.90
N PRO A 147 -12.21 -9.25 -23.17
CA PRO A 147 -13.12 -10.18 -22.50
C PRO A 147 -12.86 -11.66 -22.84
N ARG A 148 -12.10 -11.93 -23.91
CA ARG A 148 -11.72 -13.28 -24.35
C ARG A 148 -10.37 -13.75 -23.77
N ALA A 149 -9.62 -12.87 -23.11
CA ALA A 149 -8.35 -13.23 -22.50
C ALA A 149 -8.60 -13.96 -21.17
N ASP A 150 -7.86 -15.05 -20.94
CA ASP A 150 -7.87 -15.77 -19.68
C ASP A 150 -6.68 -15.33 -18.81
N PHE A 151 -6.92 -14.42 -17.86
CA PHE A 151 -5.88 -13.85 -17.01
C PHE A 151 -5.22 -14.86 -16.07
N ALA A 152 -5.83 -16.03 -15.83
CA ALA A 152 -5.22 -17.08 -15.03
C ALA A 152 -4.08 -17.79 -15.76
N THR A 153 -4.14 -17.85 -17.09
CA THR A 153 -3.14 -18.49 -17.96
C THR A 153 -2.26 -17.50 -18.71
N CYS A 154 -2.56 -16.20 -18.64
CA CYS A 154 -1.78 -15.16 -19.29
C CYS A 154 -0.40 -14.96 -18.66
N ILE A 155 0.58 -14.61 -19.50
CA ILE A 155 1.94 -14.30 -19.07
C ILE A 155 2.06 -12.81 -18.77
N PHE A 156 2.57 -12.46 -17.59
CA PHE A 156 2.79 -11.07 -17.17
C PHE A 156 4.27 -10.74 -17.20
N ILE A 157 4.67 -9.78 -18.03
CA ILE A 157 6.07 -9.40 -18.24
C ILE A 157 6.25 -7.99 -17.69
N HIS A 158 7.21 -7.79 -16.78
CA HIS A 158 7.57 -6.48 -16.27
C HIS A 158 8.73 -5.92 -17.08
N GLU A 159 8.49 -4.83 -17.82
CA GLU A 159 9.51 -4.18 -18.64
C GLU A 159 10.68 -3.70 -17.78
N GLY A 160 11.89 -4.03 -18.21
CA GLY A 160 13.15 -3.45 -17.73
C GLY A 160 13.42 -3.65 -16.24
N ARG A 161 12.79 -4.64 -15.62
CA ARG A 161 13.08 -5.13 -14.28
C ARG A 161 14.15 -6.22 -14.39
N GLU A 162 15.18 -6.10 -13.58
CA GLU A 162 16.23 -7.13 -13.44
C GLU A 162 15.97 -7.97 -12.18
N PRO A 163 16.35 -9.25 -12.18
CA PRO A 163 16.27 -10.06 -10.97
C PRO A 163 17.18 -9.48 -9.89
N SER A 164 16.69 -9.36 -8.67
CA SER A 164 17.52 -8.99 -7.52
C SER A 164 18.69 -9.97 -7.40
N SER A 165 19.91 -9.46 -7.20
CA SER A 165 21.07 -10.33 -7.01
C SER A 165 20.84 -11.25 -5.80
N GLU A 166 21.39 -12.48 -5.85
CA GLU A 166 21.27 -13.42 -4.73
C GLU A 166 21.82 -12.83 -3.43
N ALA A 167 22.90 -12.05 -3.53
CA ALA A 167 23.50 -11.34 -2.42
C ALA A 167 22.53 -10.31 -1.80
N MET A 168 21.80 -9.55 -2.62
CA MET A 168 20.82 -8.58 -2.12
C MET A 168 19.64 -9.28 -1.43
N SER A 169 19.13 -10.36 -2.03
CA SER A 169 18.05 -11.15 -1.44
C SER A 169 18.49 -11.79 -0.12
N ALA A 170 19.69 -12.36 -0.07
CA ALA A 170 20.29 -12.90 1.15
C ALA A 170 20.47 -11.83 2.23
N LEU A 171 20.96 -10.64 1.86
CA LEU A 171 21.11 -9.50 2.77
C LEU A 171 19.77 -9.09 3.38
N LEU A 172 18.71 -9.00 2.58
CA LEU A 172 17.36 -8.67 3.05
C LEU A 172 16.82 -9.72 4.02
N ILE A 173 16.98 -11.01 3.70
CA ILE A 173 16.52 -12.12 4.54
C ILE A 173 17.31 -12.15 5.86
N TYR A 174 18.64 -12.28 5.79
CA TYR A 174 19.47 -12.43 6.99
C TYR A 174 19.56 -11.14 7.80
N GLY A 175 19.59 -9.97 7.16
CA GLY A 175 19.50 -8.67 7.80
C GLY A 175 18.16 -8.47 8.50
N GLY A 176 17.06 -8.89 7.85
CA GLY A 176 15.73 -8.88 8.45
C GLY A 176 15.62 -9.77 9.69
N ILE A 177 16.07 -11.02 9.60
CA ILE A 177 16.11 -11.96 10.74
C ILE A 177 16.98 -11.41 11.87
N GLY A 178 18.17 -10.90 11.55
CA GLY A 178 19.08 -10.28 12.52
C GLY A 178 18.42 -9.10 13.25
N ALA A 179 17.72 -8.22 12.52
CA ALA A 179 17.00 -7.10 13.10
C ALA A 179 15.87 -7.54 14.05
N VAL A 180 15.16 -8.64 13.73
CA VAL A 180 14.15 -9.23 14.63
C VAL A 180 14.80 -9.73 15.92
N VAL A 181 15.90 -10.48 15.83
CA VAL A 181 16.61 -11.01 17.01
C VAL A 181 17.11 -9.88 17.91
N VAL A 182 17.73 -8.84 17.33
CA VAL A 182 18.18 -7.66 18.08
C VAL A 182 16.99 -6.94 18.72
N GLY A 183 15.89 -6.76 17.97
CA GLY A 183 14.66 -6.14 18.47
C GLY A 183 14.08 -6.88 19.67
N LEU A 184 13.98 -8.21 19.60
CA LEU A 184 13.54 -9.06 20.71
C LEU A 184 14.47 -8.96 21.93
N GLY A 185 15.79 -8.89 21.71
CA GLY A 185 16.77 -8.66 22.77
C GLY A 185 16.56 -7.34 23.49
N LEU A 186 16.30 -6.25 22.76
CA LEU A 186 16.00 -4.94 23.33
C LEU A 186 14.67 -4.92 24.10
N LEU A 187 13.65 -5.63 23.61
CA LEU A 187 12.38 -5.80 24.32
C LEU A 187 12.55 -6.58 25.62
N GLY A 188 13.33 -7.67 25.60
CA GLY A 188 13.70 -8.41 26.80
C GLY A 188 14.42 -7.54 27.82
N LEU A 189 15.40 -6.75 27.38
CA LEU A 189 16.10 -5.81 28.25
C LEU A 189 15.17 -4.74 28.82
N ALA A 190 14.25 -4.20 28.01
CA ALA A 190 13.25 -3.24 28.47
C ALA A 190 12.36 -3.83 29.59
N LEU A 191 11.91 -5.08 29.43
CA LEU A 191 11.11 -5.78 30.44
C LEU A 191 11.88 -5.97 31.75
N VAL A 192 13.18 -6.32 31.68
CA VAL A 192 14.06 -6.45 32.86
C VAL A 192 14.21 -5.11 33.58
N VAL A 193 14.47 -4.02 32.84
CA VAL A 193 14.62 -2.67 33.40
C VAL A 193 13.30 -2.18 34.02
N TRP A 194 12.17 -2.48 33.38
CA TRP A 194 10.85 -2.15 33.90
C TRP A 194 10.57 -2.89 35.22
N ARG A 195 10.84 -4.21 35.28
CA ARG A 195 10.67 -5.01 36.51
C ARG A 195 11.50 -4.50 37.68
N LYS A 196 12.77 -4.13 37.45
CA LYS A 196 13.63 -3.57 38.51
C LYS A 196 13.06 -2.28 39.10
N ARG A 197 12.62 -1.36 38.24
CA ARG A 197 12.00 -0.08 38.68
C ARG A 197 10.68 -0.29 39.43
N SER A 198 9.89 -1.29 39.03
CA SER A 198 8.65 -1.63 39.73
C SER A 198 8.91 -2.17 41.14
N ALA A 199 9.95 -2.98 41.33
CA ALA A 199 10.31 -3.52 42.64
C ALA A 199 10.75 -2.41 43.62
N GLU A 200 11.51 -1.41 43.13
CA GLU A 200 11.96 -0.26 43.92
C GLU A 200 10.81 0.68 44.33
N GLY A 201 9.74 0.78 43.54
CA GLY A 201 8.60 1.66 43.83
C GLY A 201 7.66 1.17 44.93
N THR A 202 7.66 -0.12 45.23
CA THR A 202 6.75 -0.74 46.22
C THR A 202 7.22 -0.67 47.67
N THR A 203 8.51 -0.47 47.92
CA THR A 203 9.07 -0.49 49.29
C THR A 203 9.02 0.85 50.03
N GLY A 204 8.56 1.93 49.37
CA GLY A 204 8.78 3.29 49.86
C GLY A 204 7.57 4.23 49.90
N ARG A 205 6.33 3.73 49.99
CA ARG A 205 5.25 4.56 50.56
C ARG A 205 5.22 4.26 52.07
N PRO A 206 6.04 4.95 52.90
CA PRO A 206 5.78 4.95 54.33
C PRO A 206 4.34 5.41 54.46
N GLY A 207 3.55 4.64 55.21
CA GLY A 207 2.15 4.96 55.44
C GLY A 207 2.05 6.44 55.74
N ARG A 208 1.37 7.18 54.85
CA ARG A 208 0.76 8.45 55.23
C ARG A 208 -0.20 8.03 56.31
N GLY A 209 0.30 8.08 57.55
CA GLY A 209 -0.43 7.75 58.74
C GLY A 209 -1.75 8.45 58.59
N LYS A 210 -2.83 7.66 58.71
CA LYS A 210 -4.11 8.21 59.10
C LYS A 210 -3.79 9.10 60.29
N GLY A 211 -3.83 10.42 60.06
CA GLY A 211 -3.96 11.36 61.15
C GLY A 211 -5.17 10.86 61.92
N LEU A 212 -4.91 10.27 63.08
CA LEU A 212 -5.83 10.35 64.19
C LEU A 212 -6.12 11.83 64.32
N TYR A 213 -7.29 12.27 63.85
CA TYR A 213 -7.89 13.44 64.43
C TYR A 213 -8.13 13.09 65.90
N PRO A 214 -7.55 13.84 66.85
CA PRO A 214 -7.93 13.71 68.24
C PRO A 214 -9.41 14.06 68.32
N ARG A 215 -10.19 13.15 68.89
CA ARG A 215 -11.53 13.39 69.38
C ARG A 215 -11.40 14.42 70.52
N GLY A 216 -11.44 15.70 70.18
CA GLY A 216 -11.54 16.81 71.11
C GLY A 216 -12.92 17.43 70.99
N GLU A 217 -13.73 17.21 72.04
CA GLU A 217 -14.96 17.95 72.31
C GLU A 217 -14.60 19.44 72.45
N VAL A 218 -15.20 20.29 71.61
CA VAL A 218 -15.41 21.70 71.93
C VAL A 218 -16.77 22.06 71.36
N GLU A 219 -17.77 22.02 72.24
CA GLU A 219 -18.94 22.89 72.18
C GLU A 219 -18.42 24.33 72.13
N ASP A 220 -18.83 25.11 71.12
CA ASP A 220 -19.34 26.46 71.36
C ASP A 220 -19.83 27.09 70.05
N GLU A 221 -21.00 27.70 70.21
CA GLU A 221 -21.71 28.57 69.30
C GLU A 221 -20.80 29.70 68.79
N ASP A 222 -20.86 30.02 67.49
CA ASP A 222 -20.98 31.43 67.10
C ASP A 222 -21.24 31.60 65.60
N ASP A 223 -22.34 32.30 65.34
CA ASP A 223 -22.77 32.91 64.10
C ASP A 223 -21.64 33.61 63.34
N ARG A 224 -21.31 33.14 62.12
CA ARG A 224 -20.69 34.02 61.11
C ARG A 224 -21.30 33.86 59.72
N PRO A 225 -21.72 34.96 59.09
CA PRO A 225 -22.51 34.96 57.87
C PRO A 225 -21.68 34.60 56.63
N ARG A 226 -22.29 33.80 55.77
CA ARG A 226 -21.87 33.54 54.39
C ARG A 226 -21.62 34.86 53.65
N LYS A 227 -20.39 35.12 53.19
CA LYS A 227 -20.12 36.19 52.22
C LYS A 227 -19.38 35.65 50.99
N ARG A 228 -20.17 35.57 49.93
CA ARG A 228 -19.84 35.38 48.51
C ARG A 228 -18.49 35.99 48.13
N ARG A 229 -17.65 35.23 47.42
CA ARG A 229 -16.70 35.80 46.46
C ARG A 229 -17.15 35.45 45.04
N ALA A 230 -17.31 36.52 44.28
CA ALA A 230 -17.85 36.55 42.93
C ALA A 230 -16.97 35.78 41.95
N SER A 231 -17.59 34.87 41.20
CA SER A 231 -17.12 34.40 39.91
C SER A 231 -17.65 35.36 38.84
N ALA A 232 -16.79 36.25 38.36
CA ALA A 232 -17.04 37.09 37.19
C ALA A 232 -15.70 37.33 36.47
N ARG A 233 -15.55 36.65 35.33
CA ARG A 233 -14.69 36.94 34.17
C ARG A 233 -15.11 35.92 33.12
N ASP A 234 -16.08 36.32 32.30
CA ASP A 234 -15.90 36.99 31.00
C ASP A 234 -16.00 35.91 29.91
N ASP A 235 -17.23 35.84 29.38
CA ASP A 235 -17.63 35.64 27.99
C ASP A 235 -16.46 35.76 26.98
N GLU A 236 -16.28 34.88 25.99
CA GLU A 236 -17.08 34.76 24.76
C GLU A 236 -16.61 33.53 23.94
N ASP A 237 -17.56 32.93 23.21
CA ASP A 237 -17.43 32.17 21.94
C ASP A 237 -16.72 30.80 21.90
N ASP A 238 -17.51 29.71 21.87
CA ASP A 238 -17.98 29.12 20.60
C ASP A 238 -18.68 27.76 20.82
N ASP A 239 -19.90 27.69 20.31
CA ASP A 239 -20.79 26.53 20.29
C ASP A 239 -20.18 25.35 19.51
N LEU A 240 -19.61 24.37 20.24
CA LEU A 240 -19.37 23.04 19.69
C LEU A 240 -20.32 22.02 20.32
N PRO A 241 -21.20 21.36 19.52
CA PRO A 241 -22.15 20.40 20.05
C PRO A 241 -21.41 19.19 20.62
N ARG A 242 -21.62 18.94 21.92
CA ARG A 242 -21.27 17.71 22.63
C ARG A 242 -21.70 16.50 21.80
N ARG A 243 -20.75 15.81 21.18
CA ARG A 243 -20.96 14.48 20.59
C ARG A 243 -21.37 13.51 21.69
N LYS A 244 -22.68 13.24 21.77
CA LYS A 244 -23.26 12.09 22.46
C LYS A 244 -22.50 10.83 22.01
N ARG A 245 -21.89 10.13 22.97
CA ARG A 245 -21.45 8.75 22.80
C ARG A 245 -22.68 7.93 22.42
N ARG A 246 -22.73 7.44 21.17
CA ARG A 246 -23.74 6.46 20.76
C ARG A 246 -23.42 5.11 21.42
N PRO A 247 -24.41 4.42 22.00
CA PRO A 247 -24.27 3.02 22.35
C PRO A 247 -24.11 2.20 21.06
N VAL A 248 -23.26 1.18 21.13
CA VAL A 248 -23.05 0.20 20.06
C VAL A 248 -24.31 -0.65 19.96
N ALA A 249 -25.17 -0.30 19.01
CA ALA A 249 -26.27 -1.15 18.57
C ALA A 249 -25.72 -2.26 17.68
N ARG A 250 -26.28 -3.44 17.91
CA ARG A 250 -26.03 -4.72 17.26
C ARG A 250 -27.19 -4.90 16.29
N ASP A 251 -26.95 -4.70 15.00
CA ASP A 251 -27.90 -4.96 13.90
C ASP A 251 -27.10 -5.85 12.92
N GLU A 252 -27.34 -7.16 12.73
CA GLU A 252 -28.57 -7.86 12.33
C GLU A 252 -29.26 -7.18 11.14
N ASP A 253 -29.04 -7.78 9.96
CA ASP A 253 -29.88 -7.83 8.77
C ASP A 253 -30.51 -6.53 8.27
N ASP A 254 -29.92 -5.92 7.23
CA ASP A 254 -30.64 -4.93 6.42
C ASP A 254 -30.35 -5.13 4.91
N ASP A 255 -31.14 -6.04 4.32
CA ASP A 255 -31.39 -6.21 2.89
C ASP A 255 -32.08 -4.96 2.31
N ARG A 256 -31.34 -3.86 2.15
CA ARG A 256 -31.85 -2.67 1.45
C ARG A 256 -31.31 -2.57 0.02
N PRO A 257 -32.17 -2.53 -1.01
CA PRO A 257 -31.75 -2.36 -2.39
C PRO A 257 -31.16 -0.97 -2.59
N ARG A 258 -29.93 -0.93 -3.11
CA ARG A 258 -29.22 0.30 -3.46
C ARG A 258 -30.01 1.10 -4.49
N ARG A 259 -30.49 2.27 -4.06
CA ARG A 259 -31.06 3.34 -4.89
C ARG A 259 -30.09 3.70 -6.02
N LYS A 260 -30.52 3.52 -7.27
CA LYS A 260 -29.91 4.14 -8.46
C LYS A 260 -30.02 5.66 -8.31
N TYR A 261 -28.90 6.35 -8.15
CA TYR A 261 -28.82 7.77 -8.48
C TYR A 261 -28.70 7.87 -10.00
N ARG A 262 -29.70 8.51 -10.58
CA ARG A 262 -29.82 8.92 -11.96
C ARG A 262 -29.51 10.41 -11.91
N ASP A 263 -28.29 10.78 -12.29
CA ASP A 263 -27.91 12.18 -12.46
C ASP A 263 -27.94 12.46 -13.97
N ASP A 264 -29.08 13.02 -14.38
CA ASP A 264 -29.27 13.73 -15.62
C ASP A 264 -28.73 15.18 -15.44
N GLU A 265 -28.46 15.84 -16.58
CA GLU A 265 -28.51 17.29 -16.81
C GLU A 265 -27.27 18.20 -16.55
N ASP A 266 -26.80 18.74 -17.68
CA ASP A 266 -26.56 20.15 -17.96
C ASP A 266 -25.42 20.91 -17.28
N ASP A 267 -24.32 21.10 -18.03
CA ASP A 267 -23.45 22.26 -17.84
C ASP A 267 -23.02 22.85 -19.21
N ASP A 268 -24.01 23.44 -19.89
CA ASP A 268 -23.86 24.33 -21.05
C ASP A 268 -23.18 25.64 -20.63
N ARG A 269 -21.86 25.61 -20.39
CA ARG A 269 -21.08 26.84 -20.19
C ARG A 269 -20.57 27.40 -21.52
N PRO A 270 -20.96 28.63 -21.93
CA PRO A 270 -20.48 29.24 -23.15
C PRO A 270 -18.99 29.60 -23.05
N ARG A 271 -18.23 29.17 -24.05
CA ARG A 271 -16.80 29.46 -24.22
C ARG A 271 -16.57 30.96 -24.38
N ARG A 272 -15.78 31.56 -23.48
CA ARG A 272 -15.26 32.93 -23.63
C ARG A 272 -14.41 33.03 -24.90
N ARG A 273 -14.75 34.01 -25.75
CA ARG A 273 -13.98 34.37 -26.95
C ARG A 273 -12.58 34.91 -26.58
N PRO A 274 -11.54 34.58 -27.34
CA PRO A 274 -10.22 35.20 -27.18
C PRO A 274 -10.25 36.67 -27.66
N ARG A 275 -9.61 37.55 -26.86
CA ARG A 275 -9.34 38.94 -27.25
C ARG A 275 -8.35 38.94 -28.41
N ARG A 276 -8.69 39.69 -29.45
CA ARG A 276 -7.88 39.97 -30.62
C ARG A 276 -7.04 41.19 -30.27
N ASP A 277 -5.80 40.98 -29.86
CA ASP A 277 -4.85 42.07 -29.76
C ASP A 277 -4.44 42.48 -31.18
N ARG A 278 -4.40 43.80 -31.33
CA ARG A 278 -4.33 44.57 -32.56
C ARG A 278 -3.03 45.35 -32.42
N ASP A 279 -1.99 44.90 -33.10
CA ASP A 279 -0.76 45.66 -33.22
C ASP A 279 -0.77 46.36 -34.58
N ASP A 280 -0.77 47.69 -34.49
CA ASP A 280 -0.36 48.64 -35.54
C ASP A 280 1.18 48.76 -35.55
#